data_AF-A0A4R4XN22-F1
#
_entry.id   AF-A0A4R4XN22-F1
#
_cell.length_a   1.000
_cell.length_b   1.000
_cell.length_c   1.000
_cell.angle_alpha   90.00
_cell.angle_beta   90.00
_cell.angle_gamma   90.00
#
_symmetry.space_group_name_H-M   'P 1'
#
loop_
_entity.id
_entity.type
_entity.pdbx_description
1 polymer ?
#
loop_
_entity_poly.entity_id
_entity_poly.type
_entity_poly.pdbx_seq_one_letter_code
_entity_poly.pdbx_strand_id
1 'polypeptide(L)'
;MGWTQAENDVADVMIWLRCNHGREVSYADIAAGVQIPDGHRLRRSVRIVRVIAANRGDRLERFMPSTDPARRDSARRRVWVTRYMRNGHGDDFSARDAMSAARAAMTSVKDMHRATTFEAGNPHSIARKAFATMAQAADECITKVAGIDKVDPQAVRQENTSLLTQMIADLEARLTEPAAG
;
A
#
# COMPACT_ATOMS: atom_id res chain seq x y z
N MET A 1 -28.24 20.96 -1.50
CA MET A 1 -26.96 21.68 -1.76
C MET A 1 -26.17 20.84 -2.74
N GLY A 2 -25.60 21.46 -3.78
CA GLY A 2 -24.73 20.77 -4.74
C GLY A 2 -23.37 20.45 -4.13
N TRP A 3 -22.66 19.50 -4.72
CA TRP A 3 -21.30 19.14 -4.31
C TRP A 3 -20.32 20.27 -4.60
N THR A 4 -19.34 20.44 -3.73
CA THR A 4 -18.23 21.37 -3.94
C THR A 4 -17.32 20.85 -5.06
N GLN A 5 -16.56 21.76 -5.69
CA GLN A 5 -15.60 21.37 -6.73
C GLN A 5 -14.58 20.34 -6.21
N ALA A 6 -14.14 20.47 -4.96
CA ALA A 6 -13.19 19.53 -4.36
C ALA A 6 -13.79 18.14 -4.20
N GLU A 7 -15.08 18.03 -3.86
CA GLU A 7 -15.78 16.75 -3.77
C GLU A 7 -15.97 16.12 -5.15
N ASN A 8 -16.33 16.93 -6.16
CA ASN A 8 -16.42 16.46 -7.55
C ASN A 8 -15.07 15.92 -8.04
N ASP A 9 -13.97 16.66 -7.84
CA ASP A 9 -12.64 16.23 -8.25
C ASP A 9 -12.22 14.91 -7.61
N VAL A 10 -12.53 14.73 -6.31
CA VAL A 10 -12.26 13.48 -5.59
C VAL A 10 -13.06 12.33 -6.17
N ALA A 11 -14.33 12.56 -6.49
CA ALA A 11 -15.18 11.54 -7.09
C ALA A 11 -14.75 11.17 -8.50
N ASP A 12 -14.41 12.15 -9.34
CA ASP A 12 -13.92 11.91 -10.70
C ASP A 12 -12.63 11.08 -10.68
N VAL A 13 -11.68 11.44 -9.81
CA VAL A 13 -10.44 10.67 -9.60
C VAL A 13 -10.74 9.26 -9.09
N MET A 14 -11.66 9.10 -8.14
CA MET A 14 -12.03 7.79 -7.61
C MET A 14 -12.67 6.88 -8.67
N ILE A 15 -13.62 7.42 -9.44
CA ILE A 15 -14.31 6.69 -10.51
C ILE A 15 -13.30 6.27 -11.57
N TRP A 16 -12.46 7.20 -12.03
CA TRP A 16 -11.48 6.94 -13.06
C TRP A 16 -10.44 5.89 -12.62
N LEU A 17 -9.94 5.99 -11.38
CA LEU A 17 -8.98 5.01 -10.84
C LEU A 17 -9.62 3.62 -10.69
N ARG A 18 -10.88 3.52 -10.27
CA ARG A 18 -11.59 2.22 -10.23
C ARG A 18 -11.75 1.62 -11.62
N CYS A 19 -12.01 2.42 -12.64
CA CYS A 19 -12.12 1.95 -14.03
C CYS A 19 -10.76 1.49 -14.59
N ASN A 20 -9.66 2.01 -14.07
CA ASN A 20 -8.29 1.64 -14.44
C ASN A 20 -7.62 0.72 -13.40
N HIS A 21 -8.41 -0.09 -12.70
CA HIS A 21 -7.92 -1.04 -11.72
C HIS A 21 -6.79 -1.93 -12.30
N GLY A 22 -5.72 -2.13 -11.52
CA GLY A 22 -4.57 -2.96 -11.90
C GLY A 22 -3.59 -2.30 -12.87
N ARG A 23 -3.96 -1.20 -13.53
CA ARG A 23 -3.08 -0.51 -14.49
C ARG A 23 -2.12 0.42 -13.75
N GLU A 24 -0.87 0.44 -14.18
CA GLU A 24 0.09 1.48 -13.79
C GLU A 24 -0.32 2.82 -14.40
N VAL A 25 -0.57 3.81 -13.55
CA VAL A 25 -0.95 5.17 -13.95
C VAL A 25 -0.08 6.21 -13.25
N SER A 26 0.39 7.20 -14.00
CA SER A 26 1.11 8.37 -13.50
C SER A 26 0.16 9.51 -13.15
N TYR A 27 0.66 10.58 -12.53
CA TYR A 27 -0.16 11.80 -12.36
C TYR A 27 -0.60 12.40 -13.69
N ALA A 28 0.22 12.31 -14.74
CA ALA A 28 -0.14 12.79 -16.08
C ALA A 28 -1.28 11.95 -16.69
N ASP A 29 -1.26 10.62 -16.49
CA ASP A 29 -2.33 9.73 -16.94
C ASP A 29 -3.66 10.07 -16.24
N ILE A 30 -3.62 10.25 -14.91
CA ILE A 30 -4.80 10.62 -14.13
C ILE A 30 -5.28 12.01 -14.58
N ALA A 31 -4.40 13.00 -14.70
CA ALA A 31 -4.72 14.35 -15.12
C ALA A 31 -5.46 14.39 -16.46
N ALA A 32 -4.95 13.66 -17.45
CA ALA A 32 -5.58 13.50 -18.75
C ALA A 32 -6.94 12.78 -18.64
N GLY A 33 -7.01 11.75 -17.78
CA GLY A 33 -8.20 10.94 -17.58
C GLY A 33 -9.38 11.65 -16.92
N VAL A 34 -9.11 12.55 -15.96
CA VAL A 34 -10.14 13.30 -15.23
C VAL A 34 -10.26 14.77 -15.67
N GLN A 35 -9.47 15.18 -16.68
CA GLN A 35 -9.43 16.55 -17.18
C GLN A 35 -9.09 17.60 -16.10
N ILE A 36 -8.28 17.22 -15.11
CA ILE A 36 -7.74 18.12 -14.09
C ILE A 36 -6.25 18.26 -14.34
N PRO A 37 -5.69 19.47 -14.53
CA PRO A 37 -4.26 19.64 -14.73
C PRO A 37 -3.41 19.00 -13.61
N ASP A 38 -2.27 18.38 -13.97
CA ASP A 38 -1.32 17.89 -12.98
C ASP A 38 -0.78 19.08 -12.18
N GLY A 39 -1.12 19.09 -10.90
CA GLY A 39 -0.78 20.16 -9.98
C GLY A 39 -1.31 19.89 -8.59
N HIS A 40 -1.25 20.92 -7.75
CA HIS A 40 -1.63 20.81 -6.34
C HIS A 40 -3.07 20.29 -6.14
N ARG A 41 -4.01 20.73 -6.97
CA ARG A 41 -5.42 20.33 -6.94
C ARG A 41 -5.59 18.83 -7.16
N LEU A 42 -5.07 18.29 -8.27
CA LEU A 42 -5.14 16.85 -8.56
C LEU A 42 -4.46 16.02 -7.46
N ARG A 43 -3.28 16.44 -7.00
CA ARG A 43 -2.51 15.73 -5.97
C ARG A 43 -3.25 15.67 -4.64
N ARG A 44 -3.97 16.74 -4.28
CA ARG A 44 -4.86 16.77 -3.12
C ARG A 44 -5.99 15.75 -3.28
N SER A 45 -6.65 15.70 -4.43
CA SER A 45 -7.73 14.75 -4.69
C SER A 45 -7.24 13.31 -4.63
N VAL A 46 -6.11 12.99 -5.27
CA VAL A 46 -5.47 11.65 -5.21
C VAL A 46 -5.13 11.25 -3.77
N ARG A 47 -4.64 12.18 -2.95
CA ARG A 47 -4.36 11.93 -1.52
C ARG A 47 -5.64 11.58 -0.75
N ILE A 48 -6.75 12.28 -1.00
CA ILE A 48 -8.04 12.00 -0.36
C ILE A 48 -8.59 10.65 -0.85
N VAL A 49 -8.52 10.38 -2.15
CA VAL A 49 -8.94 9.10 -2.73
C VAL A 49 -8.19 7.93 -2.13
N ARG A 50 -6.88 8.07 -1.82
CA ARG A 50 -6.13 7.01 -1.11
C ARG A 50 -6.78 6.65 0.24
N VAL A 51 -7.25 7.64 0.99
CA VAL A 51 -7.93 7.41 2.27
C VAL A 51 -9.29 6.75 2.05
N ILE A 52 -10.06 7.21 1.07
CA ILE A 52 -11.37 6.64 0.73
C ILE A 52 -11.23 5.18 0.28
N ALA A 53 -10.26 4.88 -0.57
CA ALA A 53 -9.96 3.52 -1.03
C ALA A 53 -9.67 2.61 0.17
N ALA A 54 -8.78 3.03 1.07
CA ALA A 54 -8.45 2.29 2.28
C ALA A 54 -9.69 2.01 3.16
N ASN A 55 -10.55 3.01 3.37
CA ASN A 55 -11.78 2.85 4.14
C ASN A 55 -12.77 1.85 3.51
N ARG A 56 -12.68 1.62 2.19
CA ARG A 56 -13.50 0.65 1.46
C ARG A 56 -12.88 -0.75 1.39
N GLY A 57 -11.66 -0.93 1.91
CA GLY A 57 -10.88 -2.16 1.75
C GLY A 57 -10.17 -2.28 0.40
N ASP A 58 -10.25 -1.25 -0.45
CA ASP A 58 -9.45 -1.14 -1.66
C ASP A 58 -8.07 -0.55 -1.32
N ARG A 59 -7.13 -0.58 -2.26
CA ARG A 59 -5.77 -0.07 -2.08
C ARG A 59 -5.37 0.82 -3.24
N LEU A 60 -5.02 2.06 -2.95
CA LEU A 60 -4.28 2.92 -3.88
C LEU A 60 -2.81 2.95 -3.47
N GLU A 61 -1.99 2.20 -4.21
CA GLU A 61 -0.57 1.97 -3.92
C GLU A 61 0.22 3.29 -3.85
N ARG A 62 1.40 3.25 -3.22
CA ARG A 62 2.29 4.41 -3.23
C ARG A 62 2.81 4.64 -4.65
N PHE A 63 3.11 5.91 -4.96
CA PHE A 63 3.81 6.18 -6.20
C PHE A 63 5.21 5.58 -6.10
N MET A 64 5.58 4.78 -7.10
CA MET A 64 6.90 4.19 -7.20
C MET A 64 7.38 4.17 -8.66
N PRO A 65 8.70 4.04 -8.90
CA PRO A 65 9.21 3.93 -10.27
C PRO A 65 8.60 2.72 -10.98
N SER A 66 8.01 2.94 -12.16
CA SER A 66 7.47 1.88 -13.01
C SER A 66 8.52 0.81 -13.31
N THR A 67 8.07 -0.44 -13.33
CA THR A 67 8.90 -1.58 -13.73
C THR A 67 8.80 -1.87 -15.22
N ASP A 68 7.83 -1.26 -15.91
CA ASP A 68 7.63 -1.39 -17.35
C ASP A 68 8.72 -0.59 -18.10
N PRO A 69 9.60 -1.27 -18.88
CA PRO A 69 10.64 -0.61 -19.64
C PRO A 69 10.10 0.33 -20.73
N ALA A 70 8.86 0.16 -21.18
CA ALA A 70 8.20 1.05 -22.14
C ALA A 70 7.73 2.37 -21.50
N ARG A 71 7.53 2.40 -20.17
CA ARG A 71 7.11 3.60 -19.41
C ARG A 71 8.32 4.37 -18.87
N ARG A 72 9.15 4.85 -19.79
CA ARG A 72 10.23 5.78 -19.49
C ARG A 72 9.92 7.18 -20.00
N ASP A 73 10.38 8.20 -19.27
CA ASP A 73 10.32 9.58 -19.75
C ASP A 73 11.27 9.79 -20.94
N SER A 74 11.20 10.95 -21.58
CA SER A 74 12.07 11.30 -22.72
C SER A 74 13.57 11.25 -22.39
N ALA A 75 13.92 11.39 -21.11
CA ALA A 75 15.29 11.25 -20.58
C ALA A 75 15.62 9.81 -20.13
N ARG A 76 14.80 8.82 -20.54
CA ARG A 76 14.91 7.40 -20.18
C ARG A 76 14.84 7.10 -18.67
N ARG A 77 14.34 8.03 -17.85
CA ARG A 77 14.11 7.79 -16.42
C ARG A 77 12.79 7.06 -16.23
N ARG A 78 12.72 6.27 -15.15
CA ARG A 78 11.48 5.55 -14.80
C ARG A 78 10.41 6.56 -14.42
N VAL A 79 9.23 6.43 -15.03
CA VAL A 79 8.06 7.22 -14.66
C VAL A 79 7.52 6.74 -13.31
N TRP A 80 7.12 7.68 -12.45
CA TRP A 80 6.50 7.34 -11.18
C TRP A 80 5.02 7.03 -11.40
N VAL A 81 4.60 5.84 -10.98
CA VAL A 81 3.25 5.31 -11.20
C VAL A 81 2.66 4.78 -9.90
N THR A 82 1.34 4.70 -9.87
CA THR A 82 0.55 4.05 -8.83
C THR A 82 -0.43 3.08 -9.49
N ARG A 83 -1.00 2.16 -8.71
CA ARG A 83 -2.08 1.28 -9.14
C ARG A 83 -3.22 1.35 -8.14
N TYR A 84 -4.43 1.35 -8.66
CA TYR A 84 -5.64 1.17 -7.85
C TYR A 84 -6.00 -0.32 -7.85
N MET A 85 -6.07 -0.92 -6.66
CA MET A 85 -6.34 -2.33 -6.45
C MET A 85 -7.65 -2.50 -5.69
N ARG A 86 -8.63 -3.14 -6.33
CA ARG A 86 -9.89 -3.50 -5.67
C ARG A 86 -9.66 -4.62 -4.67
N ASN A 87 -10.43 -4.64 -3.59
CA ASN A 87 -10.40 -5.75 -2.64
C ASN A 87 -10.62 -7.09 -3.36
N GLY A 88 -9.86 -8.12 -2.97
CA GLY A 88 -9.90 -9.45 -3.60
C GLY A 88 -9.08 -9.59 -4.88
N HIS A 89 -8.46 -8.51 -5.38
CA HIS A 89 -7.69 -8.52 -6.63
C HIS A 89 -6.21 -8.22 -6.43
N GLY A 90 -5.66 -8.43 -5.24
CA GLY A 90 -4.24 -8.20 -4.97
C GLY A 90 -3.34 -9.12 -5.80
N ASP A 91 -2.20 -8.59 -6.23
CA ASP A 91 -1.16 -9.36 -6.93
C ASP A 91 0.17 -9.35 -6.17
N ASP A 92 1.16 -10.05 -6.72
CA ASP A 92 2.52 -10.17 -6.20
C ASP A 92 3.18 -8.80 -5.93
N PHE A 93 2.86 -7.79 -6.74
CA PHE A 93 3.38 -6.44 -6.58
C PHE A 93 2.66 -5.71 -5.45
N SER A 94 1.33 -5.83 -5.35
CA SER A 94 0.55 -5.27 -4.24
C SER A 94 0.99 -5.85 -2.90
N ALA A 95 1.36 -7.13 -2.85
CA ALA A 95 1.93 -7.75 -1.66
C ALA A 95 3.30 -7.15 -1.29
N ARG A 96 4.19 -6.92 -2.26
CA ARG A 96 5.48 -6.25 -2.03
C ARG A 96 5.33 -4.80 -1.57
N ASP A 97 4.42 -4.05 -2.18
CA ASP A 97 4.06 -2.69 -1.74
C ASP A 97 3.50 -2.71 -0.32
N ALA A 98 2.64 -3.69 0.01
CA ALA A 98 2.12 -3.89 1.37
C ALA A 98 3.23 -4.10 2.40
N MET A 99 4.16 -5.01 2.13
CA MET A 99 5.29 -5.27 3.02
C MET A 99 6.23 -4.06 3.12
N SER A 100 6.48 -3.35 2.02
CA SER A 100 7.27 -2.11 2.02
C SER A 100 6.62 -1.02 2.88
N ALA A 101 5.31 -0.83 2.75
CA ALA A 101 4.55 0.12 3.55
C ALA A 101 4.55 -0.25 5.05
N ALA A 102 4.42 -1.53 5.37
CA ALA A 102 4.50 -2.05 6.74
C ALA A 102 5.88 -1.80 7.36
N ARG A 103 6.96 -2.07 6.62
CA ARG A 103 8.35 -1.79 7.06
C ARG A 103 8.58 -0.31 7.32
N ALA A 104 8.11 0.55 6.43
CA ALA A 104 8.22 2.01 6.62
C ALA A 104 7.47 2.47 7.88
N ALA A 105 6.28 1.92 8.13
CA ALA A 105 5.52 2.21 9.35
C ALA A 105 6.28 1.76 10.61
N MET A 106 6.88 0.56 10.60
CA MET A 106 7.70 0.07 11.71
C MET A 106 8.92 0.95 11.98
N THR A 107 9.58 1.46 10.95
CA THR A 107 10.66 2.44 11.12
C THR A 107 10.14 3.71 11.80
N SER A 108 8.99 4.24 11.39
CA SER A 108 8.38 5.40 12.05
C SER A 108 8.01 5.14 13.51
N VAL A 109 7.53 3.93 13.85
CA VAL A 109 7.24 3.55 15.25
C VAL A 109 8.53 3.49 16.07
N LYS A 110 9.63 2.97 15.51
CA LYS A 110 10.95 2.97 16.16
C LYS A 110 11.48 4.38 16.40
N ASP A 111 11.32 5.27 15.42
CA ASP A 111 11.73 6.67 15.57
C ASP A 111 10.88 7.39 16.61
N MET A 112 9.57 7.12 16.65
CA MET A 112 8.67 7.61 17.70
C MET A 112 9.12 7.13 19.08
N HIS A 113 9.41 5.82 19.24
CA HIS A 113 9.89 5.27 20.52
C HIS A 113 11.17 5.99 20.99
N ARG A 114 12.13 6.21 20.09
CA ARG A 114 13.37 6.93 20.40
C ARG A 114 13.12 8.37 20.87
N ALA A 115 12.35 9.14 20.10
CA ALA A 115 12.05 10.54 20.41
C ALA A 115 11.29 10.70 21.73
N THR A 116 10.30 9.85 21.95
CA THR A 116 9.45 9.91 23.16
C THR A 116 10.18 9.41 24.40
N THR A 117 11.05 8.40 24.27
CA THR A 117 11.93 7.97 25.38
C THR A 117 12.90 9.06 25.80
N PHE A 118 13.49 9.78 24.83
CA PHE A 118 14.35 10.92 25.12
C PHE A 118 13.62 12.01 25.90
N GLU A 119 12.43 12.43 25.44
CA GLU A 119 11.64 13.46 26.11
C GLU A 119 11.09 13.01 27.48
N ALA A 120 10.78 11.73 27.65
CA ALA A 120 10.39 11.18 28.96
C ALA A 120 11.54 11.30 29.99
N GLY A 121 12.78 11.04 29.55
CA GLY A 121 13.98 11.15 30.36
C GLY A 121 14.44 12.58 30.62
N ASN A 122 14.07 13.53 29.75
CA ASN A 122 14.50 14.93 29.82
C ASN A 122 13.85 15.68 31.01
N PRO A 123 14.63 16.17 32.00
CA PRO A 123 14.11 16.92 33.14
C PRO A 123 13.39 18.21 32.77
N HIS A 124 13.71 18.80 31.61
CA HIS A 124 13.16 20.06 31.12
C HIS A 124 11.97 19.86 30.17
N SER A 125 11.54 18.63 29.90
CA SER A 125 10.44 18.39 28.97
C SER A 125 9.10 18.85 29.55
N ILE A 126 8.31 19.53 28.71
CA ILE A 126 7.01 20.09 29.06
C ILE A 126 5.94 19.02 29.35
N ALA A 127 6.16 17.77 28.91
CA ALA A 127 5.14 16.71 28.95
C ALA A 127 5.72 15.31 29.21
N ARG A 128 6.72 15.20 30.10
CA ARG A 128 7.44 13.95 30.41
C ARG A 128 6.55 12.71 30.56
N LYS A 129 5.45 12.82 31.31
CA LYS A 129 4.52 11.69 31.54
C LYS A 129 3.83 11.24 30.24
N ALA A 130 3.39 12.18 29.41
CA ALA A 130 2.74 11.86 28.13
C ALA A 130 3.74 11.19 27.17
N PHE A 131 4.98 11.69 27.12
CA PHE A 131 6.04 11.07 26.34
C PHE A 131 6.40 9.67 26.86
N ALA A 132 6.41 9.44 28.18
CA ALA A 132 6.61 8.11 28.75
C ALA A 132 5.50 7.13 28.33
N THR A 133 4.24 7.55 28.37
CA THR A 133 3.10 6.74 27.88
C THR A 133 3.24 6.43 26.38
N MET A 134 3.63 7.40 25.56
CA MET A 134 3.85 7.16 24.13
C MET A 134 5.02 6.21 23.87
N ALA A 135 6.12 6.34 24.63
CA ALA A 135 7.28 5.46 24.50
C ALA A 135 6.92 4.01 24.83
N GLN A 136 6.13 3.79 25.88
CA GLN A 136 5.62 2.47 26.24
C GLN A 136 4.70 1.90 25.15
N ALA A 137 3.75 2.69 24.64
CA ALA A 137 2.87 2.24 23.57
C ALA A 137 3.65 1.86 22.29
N ALA A 138 4.69 2.63 21.96
CA ALA A 138 5.58 2.32 20.83
C ALA A 138 6.36 1.02 21.06
N ASP A 139 6.87 0.81 22.27
CA ASP A 139 7.62 -0.40 22.65
C ASP A 139 6.75 -1.66 22.62
N GLU A 140 5.52 -1.58 23.14
CA GLU A 140 4.54 -2.67 23.05
C GLU A 140 4.20 -3.01 21.59
N CYS A 141 4.06 -2.00 20.74
CA CYS A 141 3.84 -2.17 19.30
C CYS A 141 5.03 -2.86 18.64
N ILE A 142 6.26 -2.42 18.93
CA ILE A 142 7.49 -3.03 18.41
C ILE A 142 7.59 -4.48 18.85
N THR A 143 7.37 -4.76 20.14
CA THR A 143 7.48 -6.09 20.74
C THR A 143 6.46 -7.07 20.17
N LYS A 144 5.20 -6.65 20.02
CA LYS A 144 4.15 -7.48 19.41
C LYS A 144 4.42 -7.83 17.95
N VAL A 145 5.18 -6.98 17.25
CA VAL A 145 5.45 -7.10 15.81
C VAL A 145 6.86 -7.66 15.52
N ALA A 146 7.69 -7.87 16.53
CA ALA A 146 9.09 -8.33 16.42
C ALA A 146 9.29 -9.78 15.87
N GLY A 147 8.24 -10.38 15.28
CA GLY A 147 8.34 -11.59 14.45
C GLY A 147 8.03 -11.36 12.96
N ILE A 148 7.48 -10.19 12.58
CA ILE A 148 7.08 -9.87 11.19
C ILE A 148 8.29 -9.47 10.34
N ASP A 149 9.35 -8.96 10.95
CA ASP A 149 10.64 -8.70 10.31
C ASP A 149 11.31 -9.97 9.75
N LYS A 150 10.96 -11.14 10.28
CA LYS A 150 11.38 -12.46 9.77
C LYS A 150 10.53 -13.01 8.62
N VAL A 151 9.40 -12.37 8.28
CA VAL A 151 8.58 -12.74 7.12
C VAL A 151 9.27 -12.20 5.86
N ASP A 152 10.19 -13.00 5.33
CA ASP A 152 10.91 -12.70 4.11
C ASP A 152 10.00 -12.88 2.88
N PRO A 153 10.09 -12.04 1.83
CA PRO A 153 9.51 -12.32 0.52
C PRO A 153 9.71 -13.76 0.01
N GLN A 154 10.82 -14.40 0.40
CA GLN A 154 11.13 -15.78 0.06
C GLN A 154 10.21 -16.79 0.79
N ALA A 155 9.80 -16.51 2.02
CA ALA A 155 8.84 -17.31 2.79
C ALA A 155 7.43 -17.24 2.17
N VAL A 156 6.99 -16.05 1.76
CA VAL A 156 5.71 -15.87 1.05
C VAL A 156 5.71 -16.58 -0.31
N ARG A 157 6.83 -16.56 -1.03
CA ARG A 157 7.00 -17.35 -2.27
C ARG A 157 6.96 -18.86 -2.01
N GLN A 158 7.60 -19.33 -0.93
CA GLN A 158 7.57 -20.75 -0.56
C GLN A 158 6.16 -21.21 -0.21
N GLU A 159 5.43 -20.44 0.60
CA GLU A 159 4.03 -20.74 0.93
C GLU A 159 3.15 -20.79 -0.35
N ASN A 160 3.24 -19.77 -1.21
CA ASN A 160 2.49 -19.75 -2.47
C ASN A 160 2.87 -20.90 -3.42
N THR A 161 4.15 -21.27 -3.48
CA THR A 161 4.62 -22.40 -4.30
C THR A 161 4.13 -23.73 -3.72
N SER A 162 4.13 -23.87 -2.40
CA SER A 162 3.62 -25.07 -1.73
C SER A 162 2.11 -25.25 -1.95
N LEU A 163 1.35 -24.14 -1.93
CA LEU A 163 -0.08 -24.13 -2.20
C LEU A 163 -0.38 -24.45 -3.67
N LEU A 164 0.39 -23.90 -4.62
CA LEU A 164 0.31 -24.26 -6.04
C LEU A 164 0.62 -25.75 -6.27
N THR A 165 1.62 -26.29 -5.57
CA THR A 165 1.98 -27.71 -5.68
C THR A 165 0.87 -28.60 -5.15
N GLN A 166 0.24 -28.23 -4.03
CA GLN A 166 -0.93 -28.93 -3.49
C GLN A 166 -2.12 -28.88 -4.44
N MET A 167 -2.40 -27.71 -5.05
CA MET A 167 -3.49 -27.58 -6.02
C MET A 167 -3.25 -28.42 -7.29
N ILE A 168 -2.00 -28.52 -7.76
CA ILE A 168 -1.64 -29.38 -8.89
C ILE A 168 -1.83 -30.85 -8.51
N ALA A 169 -1.37 -31.26 -7.33
CA ALA A 169 -1.55 -32.62 -6.84
C ALA A 169 -3.04 -33.00 -6.69
N ASP A 170 -3.87 -32.09 -6.18
CA ASP A 170 -5.33 -32.29 -6.07
C ASP A 170 -6.00 -32.38 -7.45
N LEU A 171 -5.55 -31.58 -8.42
CA LEU A 171 -6.04 -31.65 -9.80
C LEU A 171 -5.62 -32.97 -10.48
N GLU A 172 -4.39 -33.41 -10.30
CA GLU A 172 -3.89 -34.69 -10.81
C GLU A 172 -4.63 -35.87 -10.18
N ALA A 173 -4.91 -35.82 -8.87
CA ALA A 173 -5.71 -36.82 -8.17
C ALA A 173 -7.15 -36.91 -8.73
N ARG A 174 -7.79 -35.76 -8.97
CA ARG A 174 -9.13 -35.71 -9.60
C ARG A 174 -9.15 -36.18 -11.05
N LEU A 175 -8.06 -36.00 -11.78
CA LEU A 175 -7.91 -36.48 -13.16
C LEU A 175 -7.57 -37.98 -13.24
N THR A 176 -7.08 -38.56 -12.14
CA THR A 176 -6.75 -39.99 -12.03
C THR A 176 -7.81 -40.81 -11.31
N GLU A 177 -8.85 -40.18 -10.74
CA GLU A 177 -10.08 -40.87 -10.36
C GLU A 177 -10.76 -41.42 -11.63
N PRO A 178 -10.89 -42.76 -11.79
CA PRO A 178 -11.64 -43.31 -12.89
C PRO A 178 -13.09 -42.85 -12.76
N ALA A 179 -13.68 -42.36 -13.86
CA ALA A 179 -15.10 -42.08 -13.95
C ALA A 179 -15.87 -43.37 -13.65
N ALA A 180 -16.22 -43.56 -12.37
CA ALA A 180 -16.97 -44.70 -11.90
C ALA A 180 -18.45 -44.43 -12.21
N GLY A 181 -18.92 -45.02 -13.31
CA GLY A 181 -20.33 -45.36 -13.54
C GLY A 181 -21.27 -44.20 -13.86
#